data_AF-A0A218XLY9-F1
#
_entry.id   AF-A0A218XLY9-F1
#
_cell.length_a   1.000
_cell.length_b   1.000
_cell.length_c   1.000
_cell.angle_alpha   90.00
_cell.angle_beta   90.00
_cell.angle_gamma   90.00
#
_symmetry.space_group_name_H-M   'P 1'
#
loop_
_entity.id
_entity.type
_entity.pdbx_description
1 polymer ?
#
loop_
_entity_poly.entity_id
_entity_poly.type
_entity_poly.pdbx_seq_one_letter_code
_entity_poly.pdbx_strand_id
1 'polypeptide(L)'
;MIRLLKKVFGCGARSFSEKEVPEGSVRVYVGKGDCDLCKFELEVNFLNHPLFENLLQISGEEFGYSYEGALRIACKVDLFQYLVHLLKSSDPSAHYMELPQLVDKFHSTNAPHKIMPL
;
A
#
# COMPACT_ATOMS: atom_id res chain seq x y z
N MET A 1 9.91 9.23 15.71
CA MET A 1 10.81 8.41 14.87
C MET A 1 9.95 7.37 14.16
N ILE A 2 9.55 7.64 12.93
CA ILE A 2 8.67 6.76 12.13
C ILE A 2 9.61 5.84 11.34
N ARG A 3 9.61 4.54 11.61
CA ARG A 3 10.46 3.56 10.93
C ARG A 3 9.87 3.26 9.55
N LEU A 4 10.72 3.36 8.55
CA LEU A 4 10.37 3.26 7.14
C LEU A 4 9.86 1.87 6.77
N LEU A 5 8.83 1.85 5.92
CA LEU A 5 8.54 0.77 4.96
C LEU A 5 9.84 0.14 4.44
N LYS A 6 10.10 -1.10 4.82
CA LYS A 6 11.12 -1.92 4.18
C LYS A 6 10.46 -2.63 2.99
N LYS A 7 10.83 -2.20 1.79
CA LYS A 7 10.49 -2.93 0.56
C LYS A 7 11.38 -4.18 0.55
N VAL A 8 10.79 -5.35 0.73
CA VAL A 8 11.55 -6.61 0.63
C VAL A 8 11.75 -6.86 -0.86
N PHE A 9 12.95 -6.56 -1.37
CA PHE A 9 13.29 -6.64 -2.79
C PHE A 9 13.20 -8.09 -3.29
N GLY A 10 12.20 -8.37 -4.13
CA GLY A 10 12.15 -9.53 -5.03
C GLY A 10 10.74 -10.00 -5.36
N CYS A 11 10.25 -9.73 -6.57
CA CYS A 11 9.09 -10.41 -7.18
C CYS A 11 9.40 -11.86 -7.59
N GLY A 12 10.22 -12.58 -6.82
CA GLY A 12 10.55 -13.98 -7.04
C GLY A 12 10.24 -14.75 -5.78
N ALA A 13 9.54 -15.88 -5.91
CA ALA A 13 9.24 -16.80 -4.83
C ALA A 13 10.50 -17.05 -3.97
N ARG A 14 10.55 -16.42 -2.80
CA ARG A 14 11.60 -16.63 -1.80
C ARG A 14 10.91 -17.02 -0.51
N SER A 15 11.16 -18.27 -0.11
CA SER A 15 10.83 -18.81 1.19
C SER A 15 11.23 -17.84 2.28
N PHE A 16 10.36 -17.75 3.27
CA PHE A 16 10.45 -16.84 4.39
C PHE A 16 11.71 -17.15 5.21
N SER A 17 12.53 -16.15 5.46
CA SER A 17 13.28 -16.14 6.71
C SER A 17 12.36 -15.52 7.75
N GLU A 18 12.07 -16.31 8.78
CA GLU A 18 11.30 -16.00 9.99
C GLU A 18 11.99 -14.92 10.83
N LYS A 19 12.37 -13.79 10.22
CA LYS A 19 12.74 -12.61 10.99
C LYS A 19 11.47 -12.09 11.62
N GLU A 20 11.42 -12.03 12.94
CA GLU A 20 10.30 -11.46 13.68
C GLU A 20 10.03 -10.04 13.16
N VAL A 21 8.75 -9.77 12.86
CA VAL A 21 8.31 -8.43 12.50
C VAL A 21 8.48 -7.57 13.76
N PRO A 22 9.16 -6.42 13.69
CA PRO A 22 9.32 -5.57 14.86
C PRO A 22 7.95 -5.15 15.38
N GLU A 23 7.82 -5.08 16.69
CA GLU A 23 6.59 -4.64 17.37
C GLU A 23 6.11 -3.29 16.80
N GLY A 24 4.80 -3.19 16.50
CA GLY A 24 4.20 -2.04 15.84
C GLY A 24 4.30 -2.03 14.31
N SER A 25 4.77 -3.12 13.68
CA SER A 25 4.74 -3.29 12.23
C SER A 25 3.95 -4.55 11.83
N VAL A 26 3.43 -4.55 10.61
CA VAL A 26 2.70 -5.67 9.99
C VAL A 26 3.27 -5.95 8.60
N ARG A 27 3.19 -7.21 8.16
CA ARG A 27 3.48 -7.59 6.79
C ARG A 27 2.23 -7.47 5.94
N VAL A 28 2.37 -6.80 4.80
CA VAL A 28 1.30 -6.66 3.82
C VAL A 28 1.77 -7.11 2.44
N TYR A 29 0.89 -7.82 1.76
CA TYR A 29 0.99 -8.20 0.36
C TYR A 29 0.14 -7.24 -0.45
N VAL A 30 0.73 -6.58 -1.43
CA VAL A 30 0.03 -5.59 -2.25
C VAL A 30 0.06 -6.06 -3.70
N GLY A 31 -1.10 -6.14 -4.32
CA GLY A 31 -1.26 -6.53 -5.70
C GLY A 31 -2.66 -7.06 -5.96
N LYS A 32 -3.20 -6.80 -7.16
CA LYS A 32 -4.51 -7.34 -7.59
C LYS A 32 -4.45 -8.80 -8.03
N GLY A 33 -3.28 -9.28 -8.42
CA GLY A 33 -3.08 -10.66 -8.88
C GLY A 33 -1.74 -11.22 -8.41
N ASP A 34 -1.57 -12.53 -8.49
CA ASP A 34 -0.40 -13.19 -7.92
C ASP A 34 0.92 -12.87 -8.64
N CYS A 35 0.84 -12.49 -9.91
CA CYS A 35 1.99 -12.06 -10.71
C CYS A 35 2.56 -10.70 -10.26
N ASP A 36 1.76 -9.87 -9.59
CA ASP A 36 2.10 -8.48 -9.24
C ASP A 36 2.22 -8.25 -7.72
N LEU A 37 2.29 -9.34 -6.94
CA LEU A 37 2.39 -9.27 -5.49
C LEU A 37 3.75 -8.72 -5.05
N CYS A 38 3.70 -7.60 -4.33
CA CYS A 38 4.84 -7.06 -3.62
C CYS A 38 4.65 -7.15 -2.10
N LYS A 39 5.72 -7.51 -1.39
CA LYS A 39 5.75 -7.60 0.07
C LYS A 39 6.25 -6.28 0.67
N PHE A 40 5.55 -5.79 1.69
CA PHE A 40 5.88 -4.57 2.42
C PHE A 40 5.77 -4.78 3.93
N GLU A 41 6.65 -4.12 4.70
CA GLU A 41 6.52 -3.93 6.14
C GLU A 41 5.88 -2.56 6.38
N LEU A 42 4.70 -2.51 7.02
CA LEU A 42 3.94 -1.29 7.25
C LEU A 42 3.75 -1.07 8.76
N GLU A 43 3.90 0.15 9.24
CA GLU A 43 3.54 0.44 10.64
C GLU A 43 2.03 0.31 10.86
N VAL A 44 1.63 -0.28 11.98
CA VAL A 44 0.22 -0.50 12.31
C VAL A 44 -0.58 0.80 12.41
N ASN A 45 0.08 1.92 12.68
CA ASN A 45 -0.56 3.23 12.76
C ASN A 45 -1.18 3.68 11.42
N PHE A 46 -0.66 3.21 10.28
CA PHE A 46 -1.25 3.52 8.97
C PHE A 46 -2.57 2.78 8.74
N LEU A 47 -2.78 1.61 9.38
CA LEU A 47 -3.99 0.81 9.19
C LEU A 47 -5.24 1.50 9.75
N ASN A 48 -5.08 2.36 10.76
CA ASN A 48 -6.17 3.14 11.35
C ASN A 48 -6.58 4.36 10.51
N HIS A 49 -5.95 4.57 9.35
CA HIS A 49 -6.31 5.67 8.46
C HIS A 49 -7.53 5.28 7.61
N PRO A 50 -8.53 6.17 7.40
CA PRO A 50 -9.74 5.83 6.65
C PRO A 50 -9.46 5.33 5.22
N LEU A 51 -8.42 5.84 4.57
CA LEU A 51 -7.95 5.33 3.27
C LEU A 51 -7.50 3.86 3.34
N PHE A 52 -6.85 3.45 4.42
CA PHE A 52 -6.46 2.06 4.64
C PHE A 52 -7.65 1.19 5.02
N GLU A 53 -8.58 1.68 5.85
CA GLU A 53 -9.81 0.95 6.19
C GLU A 53 -10.61 0.58 4.95
N ASN A 54 -10.83 1.55 4.04
CA ASN A 54 -11.52 1.29 2.79
C ASN A 54 -10.76 0.29 1.89
N LEU A 55 -9.43 0.38 1.82
CA LEU A 55 -8.62 -0.60 1.07
C LEU A 55 -8.74 -2.00 1.70
N LEU A 56 -8.70 -2.10 3.02
CA LEU A 56 -8.83 -3.37 3.74
C LEU A 56 -10.20 -3.98 3.54
N GLN A 57 -11.27 -3.18 3.53
CA GLN A 57 -12.62 -3.64 3.25
C GLN A 57 -12.71 -4.25 1.84
N ILE A 58 -12.28 -3.52 0.81
CA ILE A 58 -12.24 -4.01 -0.58
C ILE A 58 -11.41 -5.30 -0.67
N SER A 59 -10.28 -5.34 0.04
CA SER A 59 -9.39 -6.51 0.02
C SER A 59 -10.00 -7.72 0.72
N GLY A 60 -10.74 -7.51 1.81
CA GLY A 60 -11.48 -8.56 2.51
C GLY A 60 -12.64 -9.11 1.68
N GLU A 61 -13.29 -8.27 0.88
CA GLU A 61 -14.32 -8.69 -0.09
C GLU A 61 -13.72 -9.49 -1.25
N GLU A 62 -12.55 -9.09 -1.77
CA GLU A 62 -11.89 -9.73 -2.92
C GLU A 62 -11.19 -11.05 -2.55
N PHE A 63 -10.48 -11.09 -1.42
CA PHE A 63 -9.63 -12.22 -1.03
C PHE A 63 -10.11 -13.00 0.19
N GLY A 64 -11.10 -12.49 0.92
CA GLY A 64 -11.46 -13.00 2.25
C GLY A 64 -10.45 -12.61 3.33
N TYR A 65 -10.77 -12.96 4.58
CA TYR A 65 -9.95 -12.65 5.77
C TYR A 65 -8.93 -13.74 6.14
N SER A 66 -8.79 -14.79 5.31
CA SER A 66 -7.94 -15.94 5.62
C SER A 66 -6.59 -15.80 4.94
N TYR A 67 -5.55 -15.48 5.70
CA TYR A 67 -4.18 -15.38 5.21
C TYR A 67 -3.16 -15.75 6.29
N GLU A 68 -2.09 -16.46 5.90
CA GLU A 68 -0.98 -16.98 6.73
C GLU A 68 -0.15 -15.86 7.40
N GLY A 69 -0.76 -15.10 8.30
CA GLY A 69 -0.08 -14.09 9.12
C GLY A 69 0.29 -12.79 8.40
N ALA A 70 -0.32 -12.48 7.24
CA ALA A 70 -0.05 -11.23 6.51
C ALA A 70 -1.28 -10.71 5.77
N LEU A 71 -1.54 -9.40 5.86
CA LEU A 71 -2.69 -8.76 5.19
C LEU A 71 -2.49 -8.75 3.68
N ARG A 72 -3.54 -9.04 2.91
CA ARG A 72 -3.55 -8.81 1.46
C ARG A 72 -4.29 -7.51 1.14
N ILE A 73 -3.72 -6.68 0.27
CA ILE A 73 -4.25 -5.39 -0.14
C ILE A 73 -4.50 -5.42 -1.66
N ALA A 74 -5.77 -5.36 -2.04
CA ALA A 74 -6.32 -5.33 -3.39
C ALA A 74 -6.10 -4.00 -4.11
N CYS A 75 -4.83 -3.57 -4.24
CA CYS A 75 -4.51 -2.35 -4.97
C CYS A 75 -3.24 -2.49 -5.81
N LYS A 76 -3.07 -1.54 -6.74
CA LYS A 76 -1.84 -1.46 -7.53
C LYS A 76 -0.68 -1.09 -6.61
N VAL A 77 0.47 -1.75 -6.81
CA VAL A 77 1.68 -1.51 -6.02
C VAL A 77 2.07 -0.02 -6.03
N ASP A 78 2.00 0.63 -7.19
CA ASP A 78 2.35 2.05 -7.33
C ASP A 78 1.40 2.97 -6.54
N LEU A 79 0.10 2.66 -6.55
CA LEU A 79 -0.91 3.42 -5.79
C LEU A 79 -0.68 3.27 -4.29
N PHE A 80 -0.32 2.06 -3.83
CA PHE A 80 0.04 1.82 -2.43
C PHE A 80 1.28 2.61 -2.01
N GLN A 81 2.34 2.59 -2.83
CA GLN A 81 3.55 3.35 -2.54
C GLN A 81 3.25 4.86 -2.49
N TYR A 82 2.41 5.36 -3.39
CA TYR A 82 1.95 6.75 -3.39
C TYR A 82 1.16 7.09 -2.12
N LEU A 83 0.19 6.26 -1.74
CA LEU A 83 -0.58 6.43 -0.52
C LEU A 83 0.32 6.53 0.71
N VAL A 84 1.27 5.59 0.87
CA VAL A 84 2.12 5.64 2.07
C VAL A 84 3.13 6.78 2.01
N HIS A 85 3.58 7.19 0.82
CA HIS A 85 4.37 8.42 0.69
C HIS A 85 3.58 9.64 1.16
N LEU A 86 2.31 9.73 0.74
CA LEU A 86 1.40 10.83 1.08
C LEU A 86 1.08 10.90 2.57
N LEU A 87 0.89 9.75 3.23
CA LEU A 87 0.68 9.68 4.68
C LEU A 87 1.96 9.95 5.49
N LYS A 88 3.14 9.81 4.88
CA LYS A 88 4.43 10.14 5.50
C LYS A 88 4.79 11.61 5.37
N SER A 89 4.44 12.24 4.25
CA SER A 89 4.46 13.70 4.18
C SER A 89 3.48 14.21 5.24
N SER A 90 3.92 15.13 6.11
CA SER A 90 3.08 15.76 7.14
C SER A 90 2.01 16.69 6.55
N ASP A 91 1.38 16.27 5.47
CA ASP A 91 0.35 16.97 4.71
C ASP A 91 -0.99 16.75 5.43
N PRO A 92 -1.55 17.78 6.10
CA PRO A 92 -2.77 17.64 6.87
C PRO A 92 -3.99 17.33 5.98
N SER A 93 -3.91 17.63 4.68
CA SER A 93 -4.96 17.28 3.71
C SER A 93 -5.10 15.77 3.54
N ALA A 94 -4.05 14.99 3.83
CA ALA A 94 -4.13 13.54 3.74
C ALA A 94 -5.17 12.91 4.68
N HIS A 95 -5.46 13.57 5.81
CA HIS A 95 -6.40 13.11 6.84
C HIS A 95 -7.88 13.22 6.43
N TYR A 96 -8.20 13.95 5.35
CA TYR A 96 -9.57 14.18 4.88
C TYR A 96 -9.84 13.65 3.47
N MET A 97 -8.87 12.98 2.83
CA MET A 97 -9.10 12.42 1.50
C MET A 97 -9.86 11.12 1.58
N GLU A 98 -10.76 10.94 0.61
CA GLU A 98 -11.40 9.66 0.32
C GLU A 98 -10.66 8.90 -0.78
N LEU A 99 -10.92 7.59 -0.91
CA LEU A 99 -10.29 6.75 -1.93
C LEU A 99 -10.43 7.29 -3.37
N PRO A 100 -11.58 7.82 -3.81
CA PRO A 100 -11.69 8.38 -5.17
C PRO A 100 -10.71 9.53 -5.40
N GLN A 101 -10.58 10.43 -4.42
CA GLN A 101 -9.68 11.58 -4.50
C GLN A 101 -8.21 11.15 -4.54
N LEU A 102 -7.85 10.09 -3.79
CA LEU A 102 -6.51 9.51 -3.84
C LEU A 102 -6.19 9.01 -5.25
N VAL A 103 -7.13 8.30 -5.88
CA VAL A 103 -6.97 7.73 -7.22
C VAL A 103 -6.84 8.83 -8.27
N ASP A 104 -7.68 9.87 -8.21
CA ASP A 104 -7.57 11.04 -9.09
C ASP A 104 -6.23 11.77 -8.94
N LYS A 105 -5.78 11.99 -7.69
CA LYS A 105 -4.50 12.63 -7.40
C LYS A 105 -3.32 11.78 -7.89
N PHE A 106 -3.41 10.46 -7.76
CA PHE A 106 -2.43 9.53 -8.30
C PHE A 106 -2.37 9.60 -9.83
N HIS A 107 -3.52 9.57 -10.51
CA HIS A 107 -3.58 9.70 -11.97
C HIS A 107 -3.10 11.06 -12.47
N SER A 108 -3.31 12.13 -11.70
CA SER A 108 -2.83 13.48 -12.03
C SER A 108 -1.32 13.62 -11.84
N THR A 109 -0.77 13.02 -10.78
CA THR A 109 0.68 13.04 -10.47
C THR A 109 1.47 12.15 -11.43
N ASN A 110 0.87 11.05 -11.87
CA ASN A 110 1.47 10.07 -12.77
C ASN A 110 0.93 10.21 -14.21
N ALA A 111 0.22 11.29 -14.52
CA ALA A 111 -0.24 11.57 -15.86
C ALA A 111 1.01 11.64 -16.76
N PRO A 112 1.06 10.89 -17.88
CA PRO A 112 2.10 11.12 -18.86
C PRO A 112 1.96 12.58 -19.24
N HIS A 113 3.02 13.38 -19.07
CA HIS A 113 3.13 14.69 -19.67
C HIS A 113 2.57 14.56 -21.08
N LYS A 114 1.42 15.18 -21.33
CA LYS A 114 0.86 15.28 -22.67
C LYS A 114 1.89 16.13 -23.41
N ILE A 115 2.84 15.45 -24.07
CA ILE A 115 3.66 16.02 -25.12
C ILE A 115 2.64 16.63 -26.06
N MET A 116 2.55 17.97 -26.05
CA MET A 116 1.85 18.69 -27.10
C MET A 116 2.62 18.35 -28.38
N PRO A 117 2.01 17.71 -29.39
CA PRO A 117 2.55 17.81 -30.72
C PRO A 117 2.26 19.25 -31.18
N LEU A 118 3.36 19.98 -31.41
CA LEU A 118 3.55 21.24 -32.15
C LEU A 118 2.32 22.14 -32.36
#